data_AF-A0A2J0LFS1-F1
#
_entry.id   AF-A0A2J0LFS1-F1
#
_cell.length_a   1.000
_cell.length_b   1.000
_cell.length_c   1.000
_cell.angle_alpha   90.00
_cell.angle_beta   90.00
_cell.angle_gamma   90.00
#
_symmetry.space_group_name_H-M   'P 1'
#
loop_
_entity.id
_entity.type
_entity.pdbx_description
1 polymer ?
#
loop_
_entity_poly.entity_id
_entity_poly.type
_entity_poly.pdbx_seq_one_letter_code
_entity_poly.pdbx_strand_id
1 'polypeptide(L)'
;MSLEIYSKEKQGVVMLDIRGNIDISASEFIEVVGWHLANHRIDILCNFGKVDMLDYAGLSVVTIAYKNVVNHEGRMKFYNVPINVKNILHAVMLDRIFEIYETEEDALNAFKEDKEIDKIKHMQLRRRFQRVHLSIPVIYKAKFGEQKEHKGKLFDISGVGAFIFGKKTFALHDIIALEFDLPHMGKFNFDAKVVWLCDKDIQPQQYPGMGVEFYKISVSIQRRIVNFIEKNTPTRSSQHLPPI
;
A
#
# COMPACT_ATOMS: atom_id res chain seq x y z
N MET A 1 7.02 -32.49 -14.17
CA MET A 1 5.99 -33.40 -13.61
C MET A 1 4.62 -32.75 -13.78
N SER A 2 3.51 -33.48 -13.63
CA SER A 2 2.17 -32.85 -13.55
C SER A 2 2.12 -31.92 -12.34
N LEU A 3 1.27 -30.89 -12.41
CA LEU A 3 1.09 -29.95 -11.31
C LEU A 3 0.48 -30.66 -10.10
N GLU A 4 1.00 -30.37 -8.91
CA GLU A 4 0.36 -30.71 -7.65
C GLU A 4 0.27 -29.46 -6.77
N ILE A 5 -0.87 -29.27 -6.10
CA ILE A 5 -1.08 -28.15 -5.20
C ILE A 5 -1.55 -28.65 -3.84
N TYR A 6 -0.79 -28.32 -2.80
CA TYR A 6 -1.17 -28.60 -1.41
C TYR A 6 -1.57 -27.29 -0.72
N SER A 7 -2.78 -27.25 -0.19
CA SER A 7 -3.31 -26.09 0.51
C SER A 7 -3.26 -26.29 2.03
N LYS A 8 -2.80 -25.28 2.77
CA LYS A 8 -2.90 -25.20 4.23
C LYS A 8 -3.20 -23.76 4.64
N GLU A 9 -3.76 -23.54 5.82
CA GLU A 9 -3.96 -22.19 6.35
C GLU A 9 -2.94 -21.89 7.45
N LYS A 10 -2.37 -20.68 7.43
CA LYS A 10 -1.47 -20.20 8.48
C LYS A 10 -1.69 -18.70 8.69
N GLN A 11 -1.97 -18.29 9.93
CA GLN A 11 -2.16 -16.87 10.30
C GLN A 11 -3.22 -16.13 9.45
N GLY A 12 -4.29 -16.84 9.07
CA GLY A 12 -5.34 -16.30 8.21
C GLY A 12 -4.89 -15.99 6.78
N VAL A 13 -3.86 -16.70 6.30
CA VAL A 13 -3.36 -16.69 4.92
C VAL A 13 -3.42 -18.13 4.39
N VAL A 14 -3.96 -18.30 3.18
CA VAL A 14 -3.96 -19.58 2.47
C VAL A 14 -2.58 -19.78 1.86
N MET A 15 -1.91 -20.85 2.27
CA MET A 15 -0.61 -21.25 1.75
C MET A 15 -0.82 -22.31 0.68
N LEU A 16 -0.36 -22.04 -0.54
CA LEU A 16 -0.39 -22.98 -1.66
C LEU A 16 1.03 -23.46 -1.96
N ASP A 17 1.31 -24.73 -1.68
CA ASP A 17 2.58 -25.37 -2.05
C ASP A 17 2.46 -25.95 -3.45
N ILE A 18 3.07 -25.26 -4.43
CA ILE A 18 2.96 -25.59 -5.86
C ILE A 18 4.17 -26.39 -6.28
N ARG A 19 3.92 -27.56 -6.88
CA ARG A 19 4.97 -28.50 -7.29
C ARG A 19 4.76 -28.94 -8.73
N GLY A 20 5.86 -29.17 -9.45
CA GLY A 20 5.84 -29.65 -10.84
C GLY A 20 5.88 -28.53 -11.87
N ASN A 21 5.29 -28.77 -13.05
CA ASN A 21 5.32 -27.83 -14.17
C ASN A 21 4.08 -26.93 -14.17
N ILE A 22 4.28 -25.64 -14.44
CA ILE A 22 3.20 -24.70 -14.71
C ILE A 22 3.19 -24.41 -16.22
N ASP A 23 2.27 -25.05 -16.92
CA ASP A 23 2.02 -24.92 -18.36
C ASP A 23 0.52 -24.74 -18.64
N ILE A 24 0.06 -24.94 -19.88
CA ILE A 24 -1.36 -24.81 -20.25
C ILE A 24 -2.29 -25.77 -19.48
N SER A 25 -1.78 -26.90 -18.98
CA SER A 25 -2.53 -27.91 -18.24
C SER A 25 -2.71 -27.57 -16.75
N ALA A 26 -2.05 -26.51 -16.27
CA ALA A 26 -2.08 -26.08 -14.88
C ALA A 26 -3.38 -25.34 -14.47
N SER A 27 -4.52 -25.61 -15.14
CA SER A 27 -5.80 -24.95 -14.85
C SER A 27 -6.28 -25.19 -13.42
N GLU A 28 -5.87 -26.30 -12.80
CA GLU A 28 -6.12 -26.60 -11.38
C GLU A 28 -5.66 -25.46 -10.45
N PHE A 29 -4.58 -24.73 -10.80
CA PHE A 29 -4.15 -23.58 -10.00
C PHE A 29 -5.21 -22.48 -9.94
N ILE A 30 -5.87 -22.20 -11.07
CA ILE A 30 -6.95 -21.22 -11.16
C ILE A 30 -8.15 -21.69 -10.34
N GLU A 31 -8.50 -22.98 -10.43
CA GLU A 31 -9.62 -23.59 -9.72
C GLU A 31 -9.43 -23.57 -8.20
N VAL A 32 -8.25 -23.97 -7.71
CA VAL A 32 -7.91 -23.94 -6.28
C VAL A 32 -7.99 -22.52 -5.74
N VAL A 33 -7.42 -21.55 -6.45
CA VAL A 33 -7.52 -20.12 -6.09
C VAL A 33 -8.98 -19.68 -6.07
N GLY A 34 -9.75 -19.99 -7.10
CA GLY A 34 -11.18 -19.68 -7.19
C GLY A 34 -11.99 -20.25 -6.03
N TRP A 35 -11.71 -21.49 -5.63
CA TRP A 35 -12.35 -22.11 -4.47
C TRP A 35 -12.05 -21.37 -3.16
N HIS A 36 -10.81 -20.94 -2.94
CA HIS A 36 -10.46 -20.14 -1.76
C HIS A 36 -11.17 -18.78 -1.76
N LEU A 37 -11.23 -18.10 -2.91
CA LEU A 37 -11.92 -16.81 -3.05
C LEU A 37 -13.43 -16.92 -2.80
N ALA A 38 -14.08 -17.96 -3.32
CA ALA A 38 -15.50 -18.23 -3.09
C ALA A 38 -15.85 -18.45 -1.60
N ASN A 39 -14.86 -18.80 -0.79
CA ASN A 39 -14.98 -18.98 0.66
C ASN A 39 -14.41 -17.79 1.46
N HIS A 40 -14.31 -16.60 0.84
CA HIS A 40 -13.81 -15.36 1.45
C HIS A 40 -12.37 -15.43 1.97
N ARG A 41 -11.55 -16.37 1.48
CA ARG A 41 -10.12 -16.44 1.79
C ARG A 41 -9.33 -15.76 0.69
N ILE A 42 -9.10 -14.46 0.89
CA ILE A 42 -8.56 -13.54 -0.13
C ILE A 42 -7.06 -13.27 -0.02
N ASP A 43 -6.39 -13.77 1.02
CA ASP A 43 -4.94 -13.71 1.19
C ASP A 43 -4.33 -15.05 0.83
N ILE A 44 -3.53 -15.07 -0.24
CA ILE A 44 -2.96 -16.31 -0.81
C ILE A 44 -1.44 -16.16 -0.96
N LEU A 45 -0.69 -17.06 -0.34
CA LEU A 45 0.77 -17.13 -0.44
C LEU A 45 1.20 -18.41 -1.16
N CYS A 46 1.83 -18.26 -2.32
CA CYS A 46 2.27 -19.38 -3.13
C CYS A 46 3.75 -19.71 -2.90
N ASN A 47 4.06 -20.94 -2.49
CA ASN A 47 5.41 -21.48 -2.46
C ASN A 47 5.76 -22.07 -3.83
N PHE A 48 6.76 -21.52 -4.50
CA PHE A 48 7.22 -22.00 -5.81
C PHE A 48 8.48 -22.85 -5.71
N GLY A 49 8.96 -23.17 -4.50
CA GLY A 49 10.25 -23.85 -4.30
C GLY A 49 10.38 -25.23 -4.94
N LYS A 50 9.28 -25.82 -5.41
CA LYS A 50 9.22 -27.11 -6.09
C LYS A 50 8.59 -27.01 -7.49
N VAL A 51 8.53 -25.80 -8.06
CA VAL A 51 8.15 -25.58 -9.45
C VAL A 51 9.36 -25.87 -10.33
N ASP A 52 9.26 -26.91 -11.17
CA ASP A 52 10.35 -27.35 -12.05
C ASP A 52 10.48 -26.42 -13.27
N MET A 53 9.34 -26.04 -13.85
CA MET A 53 9.24 -25.28 -15.09
C MET A 53 8.03 -24.34 -15.07
N LEU A 54 8.20 -23.15 -15.66
CA LEU A 54 7.12 -22.24 -16.03
C LEU A 54 7.31 -21.91 -17.52
N ASP A 55 6.29 -22.10 -18.35
CA ASP A 55 6.34 -21.71 -19.77
C ASP A 55 5.44 -20.50 -20.08
N TYR A 56 5.35 -20.10 -21.36
CA TYR A 56 4.53 -18.96 -21.77
C TYR A 56 3.03 -19.17 -21.55
N ALA A 57 2.53 -20.40 -21.66
CA ALA A 57 1.13 -20.69 -21.37
C ALA A 57 0.89 -20.68 -19.85
N GLY A 58 1.82 -21.22 -19.07
CA GLY A 58 1.82 -21.18 -17.61
C GLY A 58 1.85 -19.76 -17.05
N LEU A 59 2.55 -18.82 -17.71
CA LEU A 59 2.50 -17.41 -17.34
C LEU A 59 1.07 -16.86 -17.38
N SER A 60 0.27 -17.29 -18.36
CA SER A 60 -1.14 -16.91 -18.45
C SER A 60 -1.94 -17.48 -17.29
N VAL A 61 -1.69 -18.75 -16.93
CA VAL A 61 -2.34 -19.41 -15.77
C VAL A 61 -2.06 -18.65 -14.47
N VAL A 62 -0.79 -18.36 -14.17
CA VAL A 62 -0.40 -17.61 -12.96
C VAL A 62 -1.01 -16.20 -12.96
N THR A 63 -1.00 -15.54 -14.13
CA THR A 63 -1.56 -14.18 -14.26
C THR A 63 -3.07 -14.17 -14.04
N ILE A 64 -3.81 -15.16 -14.56
CA ILE A 64 -5.25 -15.30 -14.35
C ILE A 64 -5.54 -15.54 -12.86
N ALA A 65 -4.84 -16.48 -12.23
CA ALA A 65 -4.99 -16.75 -10.80
C ALA A 65 -4.72 -15.49 -9.95
N TYR A 66 -3.64 -14.77 -10.24
CA TYR A 66 -3.32 -13.50 -9.57
C TYR A 66 -4.41 -12.44 -9.79
N LYS A 67 -4.87 -12.25 -11.03
CA LYS A 67 -5.94 -11.29 -11.35
C LYS A 67 -7.25 -11.63 -10.67
N ASN A 68 -7.59 -12.92 -10.54
CA ASN A 68 -8.77 -13.33 -9.79
C ASN A 68 -8.69 -12.87 -8.34
N VAL A 69 -7.54 -13.04 -7.68
CA VAL A 69 -7.35 -12.56 -6.30
C VAL A 69 -7.48 -11.04 -6.20
N VAL A 70 -6.80 -10.30 -7.09
CA VAL A 70 -6.85 -8.82 -7.10
C VAL A 70 -8.27 -8.30 -7.33
N ASN A 71 -9.04 -8.92 -8.22
CA ASN A 71 -10.43 -8.55 -8.50
C ASN A 71 -11.37 -8.80 -7.32
N HIS A 72 -10.99 -9.65 -6.37
CA HIS A 72 -11.70 -9.90 -5.11
C HIS A 72 -11.15 -9.04 -3.96
N GLU A 73 -10.43 -7.95 -4.27
CA GLU A 73 -9.78 -7.07 -3.29
C GLU A 73 -8.80 -7.82 -2.37
N GLY A 74 -8.28 -8.96 -2.84
CA GLY A 74 -7.35 -9.83 -2.13
C GLY A 74 -5.88 -9.52 -2.42
N ARG A 75 -5.01 -10.28 -1.78
CA ARG A 75 -3.55 -10.20 -1.95
C ARG A 75 -3.00 -11.56 -2.30
N MET A 76 -2.23 -11.64 -3.39
CA MET A 76 -1.46 -12.82 -3.74
C MET A 76 0.03 -12.50 -3.74
N LYS A 77 0.80 -13.28 -3.00
CA LYS A 77 2.26 -13.14 -2.87
C LYS A 77 2.95 -14.47 -3.13
N PHE A 78 4.24 -14.43 -3.44
CA PHE A 78 5.02 -15.60 -3.82
C PHE A 78 6.29 -15.70 -2.99
N TYR A 79 6.77 -16.90 -2.69
CA TYR A 79 8.05 -17.10 -2.04
C TYR A 79 8.78 -18.35 -2.52
N ASN A 80 10.08 -18.44 -2.24
CA ASN A 80 10.98 -19.51 -2.71
C ASN A 80 10.91 -19.72 -4.23
N VAL A 81 10.81 -18.65 -5.03
CA VAL A 81 10.72 -18.79 -6.48
C VAL A 81 12.10 -19.18 -7.05
N PRO A 82 12.25 -20.32 -7.75
CA PRO A 82 13.52 -20.73 -8.34
C PRO A 82 14.06 -19.72 -9.36
N ILE A 83 15.38 -19.64 -9.51
CA ILE A 83 16.03 -18.61 -10.34
C ILE A 83 15.59 -18.67 -11.82
N ASN A 84 15.41 -19.87 -12.37
CA ASN A 84 14.90 -20.06 -13.73
C ASN A 84 13.48 -19.47 -13.89
N VAL A 85 12.61 -19.69 -12.90
CA VAL A 85 11.25 -19.13 -12.88
C VAL A 85 11.27 -17.61 -12.67
N LYS A 86 12.11 -17.10 -11.76
CA LYS A 86 12.32 -15.65 -11.55
C LYS A 86 12.77 -14.97 -12.86
N ASN A 87 13.69 -15.57 -13.60
CA ASN A 87 14.19 -15.02 -14.87
C ASN A 87 13.09 -14.91 -15.93
N ILE A 88 12.21 -15.92 -16.01
CA ILE A 88 11.05 -15.88 -16.92
C ILE A 88 10.09 -14.76 -16.52
N LEU A 89 9.75 -14.64 -15.23
CA LEU A 89 8.89 -13.57 -14.72
C LEU A 89 9.49 -12.18 -14.98
N HIS A 90 10.81 -12.03 -14.81
CA HIS A 90 11.54 -10.79 -15.08
C HIS A 90 11.50 -10.41 -16.57
N ALA A 91 11.68 -11.38 -17.46
CA ALA A 91 11.64 -11.16 -18.91
C ALA A 91 10.31 -10.57 -19.39
N VAL A 92 9.21 -10.87 -18.68
CA VAL A 92 7.86 -10.35 -18.95
C VAL A 92 7.41 -9.27 -17.95
N MET A 93 8.32 -8.75 -17.12
CA MET A 93 8.08 -7.71 -16.11
C MET A 93 7.00 -8.05 -15.05
N LEU A 94 6.66 -9.33 -14.87
CA LEU A 94 5.72 -9.75 -13.83
C LEU A 94 6.33 -9.69 -12.43
N ASP A 95 7.66 -9.72 -12.31
CA ASP A 95 8.39 -9.48 -11.06
C ASP A 95 8.19 -8.06 -10.49
N ARG A 96 7.73 -7.10 -11.31
CA ARG A 96 7.35 -5.75 -10.86
C ARG A 96 5.92 -5.67 -10.31
N ILE A 97 5.12 -6.70 -10.58
CA ILE A 97 3.70 -6.78 -10.21
C ILE A 97 3.54 -7.76 -9.05
N PHE A 98 4.24 -8.89 -9.12
CA PHE A 98 4.23 -9.92 -8.09
C PHE A 98 5.17 -9.54 -6.95
N GLU A 99 4.64 -9.55 -5.74
CA GLU A 99 5.45 -9.47 -4.54
C GLU A 99 6.09 -10.85 -4.29
N ILE A 100 7.39 -10.96 -4.58
CA ILE A 100 8.18 -12.18 -4.45
C ILE A 100 9.17 -12.04 -3.29
N TYR A 101 9.16 -13.01 -2.37
CA TYR A 101 10.02 -13.04 -1.19
C TYR A 101 10.95 -14.25 -1.22
N GLU A 102 12.04 -14.17 -0.46
CA GLU A 102 12.94 -15.32 -0.30
C GLU A 102 12.39 -16.32 0.71
N THR A 103 11.79 -15.87 1.82
CA THR A 103 11.32 -16.76 2.89
C THR A 103 9.81 -16.70 3.13
N GLU A 104 9.26 -17.75 3.74
CA GLU A 104 7.87 -17.79 4.20
C GLU A 104 7.60 -16.67 5.23
N GLU A 105 8.57 -16.40 6.09
CA GLU A 105 8.44 -15.43 7.17
C GLU A 105 8.34 -13.99 6.63
N ASP A 106 9.19 -13.64 5.66
CA ASP A 106 9.15 -12.31 5.01
C ASP A 106 7.80 -12.08 4.34
N ALA A 107 7.30 -13.08 3.60
CA ALA A 107 6.02 -12.99 2.93
C ALA A 107 4.86 -12.85 3.93
N LEU A 108 4.85 -13.65 5.00
CA LEU A 108 3.83 -13.56 6.05
C LEU A 108 3.88 -12.21 6.79
N ASN A 109 5.06 -11.67 7.03
CA ASN A 109 5.21 -10.34 7.61
C ASN A 109 4.66 -9.25 6.69
N ALA A 110 4.87 -9.37 5.38
CA ALA A 110 4.28 -8.44 4.42
C ALA A 110 2.74 -8.49 4.41
N PHE A 111 2.11 -9.66 4.56
CA PHE A 111 0.65 -9.74 4.75
C PHE A 111 0.18 -9.04 6.02
N LYS A 112 0.92 -9.19 7.13
CA LYS A 112 0.59 -8.49 8.38
C LYS A 112 0.70 -6.99 8.20
N GLU A 113 1.75 -6.52 7.53
CA GLU A 113 1.94 -5.11 7.20
C GLU A 113 0.78 -4.55 6.39
N ASP A 114 0.38 -5.23 5.32
CA ASP A 114 -0.76 -4.81 4.50
C ASP A 114 -2.06 -4.78 5.31
N LYS A 115 -2.32 -5.80 6.15
CA LYS A 115 -3.51 -5.82 7.01
C LYS A 115 -3.52 -4.65 7.99
N GLU A 116 -2.36 -4.26 8.50
CA GLU A 116 -2.24 -3.09 9.38
C GLU A 116 -2.44 -1.78 8.61
N ILE A 117 -1.92 -1.67 7.39
CA ILE A 117 -2.22 -0.53 6.50
C ILE A 117 -3.71 -0.45 6.20
N ASP A 118 -4.35 -1.57 5.85
CA ASP A 118 -5.77 -1.63 5.53
C ASP A 118 -6.62 -1.26 6.75
N LYS A 119 -6.26 -1.76 7.95
CA LYS A 119 -6.90 -1.33 9.19
C LYS A 119 -6.74 0.18 9.38
N ILE A 120 -5.54 0.74 9.19
CA ILE A 120 -5.32 2.18 9.30
C ILE A 120 -6.19 2.94 8.28
N LYS A 121 -6.27 2.47 7.02
CA LYS A 121 -7.11 3.03 5.94
C LYS A 121 -8.61 2.97 6.25
N HIS A 122 -9.12 1.82 6.70
CA HIS A 122 -10.51 1.66 7.09
C HIS A 122 -10.85 2.43 8.38
N MET A 123 -9.93 2.49 9.33
CA MET A 123 -10.05 3.35 10.50
C MET A 123 -10.17 4.80 10.08
N GLN A 124 -9.47 5.26 9.04
CA GLN A 124 -9.60 6.63 8.53
C GLN A 124 -10.97 6.91 7.92
N LEU A 125 -11.64 5.94 7.26
CA LEU A 125 -13.05 6.09 6.84
C LEU A 125 -14.01 6.23 8.04
N ARG A 126 -13.70 5.60 9.18
CA ARG A 126 -14.46 5.75 10.45
C ARG A 126 -14.02 6.96 11.31
N ARG A 127 -12.82 7.49 11.10
CA ARG A 127 -12.15 8.58 11.87
C ARG A 127 -11.99 9.89 11.07
N ARG A 128 -12.65 10.02 9.91
CA ARG A 128 -12.40 11.10 8.93
C ARG A 128 -12.36 12.44 9.65
N PHE A 129 -11.26 13.16 9.45
CA PHE A 129 -11.00 14.55 9.84
C PHE A 129 -10.46 14.85 11.24
N GLN A 130 -9.99 13.87 12.03
CA GLN A 130 -9.05 14.23 13.10
C GLN A 130 -7.74 14.71 12.46
N ARG A 131 -7.62 16.02 12.31
CA ARG A 131 -6.45 16.71 11.78
C ARG A 131 -5.85 17.52 12.93
N VAL A 132 -4.56 17.35 13.12
CA VAL A 132 -3.81 18.20 14.04
C VAL A 132 -3.33 19.38 13.21
N HIS A 133 -3.78 20.59 13.59
CA HIS A 133 -3.22 21.81 13.03
C HIS A 133 -1.79 21.97 13.53
N LEU A 134 -0.88 22.21 12.61
CA LEU A 134 0.53 22.43 12.88
C LEU A 134 0.99 23.65 12.06
N SER A 135 2.07 24.28 12.48
CA SER A 135 2.74 25.29 11.63
C SER A 135 4.23 24.97 11.61
N ILE A 136 4.56 23.80 11.07
CA ILE A 136 5.94 23.32 10.99
C ILE A 136 6.51 23.49 9.57
N PRO A 137 7.82 23.72 9.42
CA PRO A 137 8.46 23.74 8.10
C PRO A 137 8.36 22.38 7.41
N VAL A 138 8.16 22.40 6.09
CA VAL A 138 8.24 21.21 5.22
C VAL A 138 9.07 21.54 3.99
N ILE A 139 9.91 20.60 3.58
CA ILE A 139 10.62 20.61 2.30
C ILE A 139 9.91 19.62 1.37
N TYR A 140 9.71 20.01 0.12
CA TYR A 140 9.07 19.15 -0.86
C TYR A 140 9.61 19.40 -2.26
N LYS A 141 9.61 18.35 -3.09
CA LYS A 141 10.03 18.39 -4.50
C LYS A 141 9.23 17.38 -5.32
N ALA A 142 9.11 17.60 -6.62
CA ALA A 142 8.55 16.59 -7.52
C ALA A 142 9.33 15.28 -7.38
N LYS A 143 8.66 14.13 -7.39
CA LYS A 143 9.34 12.83 -7.35
C LYS A 143 9.97 12.45 -8.69
N PHE A 144 9.39 12.96 -9.78
CA PHE A 144 9.84 12.74 -11.16
C PHE A 144 10.11 14.08 -11.83
N GLY A 145 11.04 14.11 -12.80
CA GLY A 145 11.42 15.35 -13.50
C GLY A 145 12.33 16.25 -12.66
N GLU A 146 12.18 17.56 -12.79
CA GLU A 146 13.06 18.55 -12.12
C GLU A 146 12.92 18.48 -10.59
N GLN A 147 13.95 17.93 -9.94
CA GLN A 147 14.00 17.65 -8.49
C GLN A 147 14.34 18.89 -7.64
N LYS A 148 13.84 20.06 -8.01
CA LYS A 148 14.12 21.30 -7.28
C LYS A 148 13.38 21.31 -5.95
N GLU A 149 14.11 21.62 -4.88
CA GLU A 149 13.53 21.71 -3.53
C GLU A 149 12.77 23.01 -3.31
N HIS A 150 11.59 22.88 -2.74
CA HIS A 150 10.74 23.96 -2.33
C HIS A 150 10.48 23.88 -0.83
N LYS A 151 10.35 25.05 -0.20
CA LYS A 151 10.03 25.19 1.23
C LYS A 151 8.60 25.66 1.38
N GLY A 152 7.91 25.13 2.40
CA GLY A 152 6.56 25.52 2.76
C GLY A 152 6.30 25.28 4.24
N LYS A 153 5.03 25.29 4.61
CA LYS A 153 4.56 24.96 5.95
C LYS A 153 3.53 23.84 5.87
N LEU A 154 3.69 22.83 6.71
CA LEU A 154 2.64 21.85 6.98
C LEU A 154 1.63 22.53 7.91
N PHE A 155 0.44 22.82 7.39
CA PHE A 155 -0.63 23.54 8.11
C PHE A 155 -1.50 22.59 8.94
N ASP A 156 -1.70 21.38 8.43
CA ASP A 156 -2.33 20.31 9.16
C ASP A 156 -1.78 18.96 8.70
N ILE A 157 -2.00 17.95 9.53
CA ILE A 157 -1.68 16.56 9.22
C ILE A 157 -2.77 15.64 9.79
N SER A 158 -3.00 14.54 9.09
CA SER A 158 -3.85 13.42 9.47
C SER A 158 -3.10 12.10 9.29
N GLY A 159 -3.76 10.97 9.54
CA GLY A 159 -3.16 9.66 9.27
C GLY A 159 -2.97 9.32 7.78
N VAL A 160 -3.63 10.03 6.86
CA VAL A 160 -3.55 9.79 5.40
C VAL A 160 -2.81 10.85 4.63
N GLY A 161 -2.69 12.04 5.17
CA GLY A 161 -2.43 13.20 4.34
C GLY A 161 -2.30 14.47 5.15
N ALA A 162 -1.91 15.52 4.47
CA ALA A 162 -1.62 16.80 5.07
C ALA A 162 -2.03 17.95 4.14
N PHE A 163 -2.13 19.15 4.69
CA PHE A 163 -2.21 20.38 3.90
C PHE A 163 -0.87 21.12 3.95
N ILE A 164 -0.34 21.45 2.78
CA ILE A 164 0.92 22.19 2.63
C ILE A 164 0.60 23.57 2.09
N PHE A 165 0.99 24.58 2.84
CA PHE A 165 1.00 25.97 2.41
C PHE A 165 2.38 26.32 1.84
N GLY A 166 2.44 26.85 0.62
CA GLY A 166 3.72 27.13 -0.03
C GLY A 166 3.59 27.82 -1.39
N LYS A 167 4.57 28.67 -1.71
CA LYS A 167 4.58 29.46 -2.96
C LYS A 167 4.54 28.59 -4.22
N LYS A 168 5.17 27.42 -4.19
CA LYS A 168 5.14 26.45 -5.28
C LYS A 168 4.10 25.37 -4.96
N THR A 169 3.15 25.20 -5.85
CA THR A 169 2.28 24.02 -5.88
C THR A 169 2.65 23.13 -7.07
N PHE A 170 2.26 21.85 -6.96
CA PHE A 170 2.38 20.85 -8.02
C PHE A 170 0.99 20.54 -8.58
N ALA A 171 0.90 19.96 -9.77
CA ALA A 171 -0.39 19.67 -10.39
C ALA A 171 -1.12 18.54 -9.63
N LEU A 172 -2.44 18.47 -9.78
CA LEU A 172 -3.21 17.33 -9.26
C LEU A 172 -2.62 16.02 -9.81
N HIS A 173 -2.52 15.02 -8.94
CA HIS A 173 -1.92 13.70 -9.16
C HIS A 173 -0.40 13.64 -9.27
N ASP A 174 0.31 14.78 -9.22
CA ASP A 174 1.77 14.75 -9.11
C ASP A 174 2.21 14.04 -7.82
N ILE A 175 3.26 13.24 -7.92
CA ILE A 175 3.91 12.63 -6.77
C ILE A 175 5.06 13.53 -6.35
N ILE A 176 5.11 13.85 -5.06
CA ILE A 176 6.14 14.70 -4.45
C ILE A 176 6.80 13.96 -3.29
N ALA A 177 8.11 14.13 -3.13
CA ALA A 177 8.82 13.72 -1.94
C ALA A 177 8.65 14.79 -0.86
N LEU A 178 8.34 14.39 0.38
CA LEU A 178 8.17 15.27 1.53
C LEU A 178 9.25 15.01 2.57
N GLU A 179 9.79 16.07 3.18
CA GLU A 179 10.63 16.00 4.38
C GLU A 179 10.15 17.03 5.42
N PHE A 180 9.84 16.57 6.64
CA PHE A 180 9.45 17.41 7.76
C PHE A 180 9.71 16.73 9.11
N ASP A 181 9.76 17.54 10.17
CA ASP A 181 10.00 17.07 11.53
C ASP A 181 8.75 17.27 12.39
N LEU A 182 8.18 16.18 12.90
CA LEU A 182 7.07 16.26 13.86
C LEU A 182 7.64 16.45 15.28
N PRO A 183 7.02 17.33 16.12
CA PRO A 183 7.45 17.54 17.50
C PRO A 183 7.57 16.22 18.27
N HIS A 184 8.69 16.03 18.96
CA HIS A 184 8.98 14.83 19.77
C HIS A 184 8.94 13.49 19.02
N MET A 185 8.91 13.52 17.68
CA MET A 185 8.81 12.33 16.83
C MET A 185 9.97 12.21 15.83
N GLY A 186 10.73 13.29 15.61
CA GLY A 186 11.86 13.33 14.70
C GLY A 186 11.46 13.49 13.24
N LYS A 187 12.41 13.17 12.34
CA LYS A 187 12.28 13.35 10.90
C LYS A 187 11.35 12.33 10.24
N PHE A 188 10.60 12.81 9.26
CA PHE A 188 9.77 12.03 8.35
C PHE A 188 10.19 12.33 6.91
N ASN A 189 10.41 11.28 6.12
CA ASN A 189 10.69 11.39 4.70
C ASN A 189 9.95 10.28 3.95
N PHE A 190 9.00 10.66 3.10
CA PHE A 190 8.21 9.75 2.27
C PHE A 190 7.49 10.50 1.15
N ASP A 191 6.92 9.75 0.20
CA ASP A 191 6.24 10.32 -0.96
C ASP A 191 4.76 10.61 -0.67
N ALA A 192 4.21 11.63 -1.32
CA ALA A 192 2.79 11.97 -1.28
C ALA A 192 2.28 12.37 -2.66
N LYS A 193 1.00 12.13 -2.92
CA LYS A 193 0.30 12.49 -4.15
C LYS A 193 -0.53 13.75 -3.91
N VAL A 194 -0.45 14.72 -4.81
CA VAL A 194 -1.31 15.92 -4.76
C VAL A 194 -2.75 15.51 -5.11
N VAL A 195 -3.68 15.80 -4.21
CA VAL A 195 -5.10 15.42 -4.38
C VAL A 195 -6.04 16.61 -4.36
N TRP A 196 -5.56 17.78 -3.95
CA TRP A 196 -6.36 19.00 -3.90
C TRP A 196 -5.49 20.24 -4.03
N LEU A 197 -6.01 21.27 -4.69
CA LEU A 197 -5.37 22.58 -4.83
C LEU A 197 -6.25 23.64 -4.20
N CYS A 198 -5.65 24.52 -3.40
CA CYS A 198 -6.36 25.63 -2.79
C CYS A 198 -6.83 26.60 -3.86
N ASP A 199 -8.10 26.96 -3.81
CA ASP A 199 -8.68 28.01 -4.64
C ASP A 199 -8.56 29.35 -3.91
N LYS A 200 -8.07 30.38 -4.60
CA LYS A 200 -7.84 31.70 -4.01
C LYS A 200 -9.15 32.41 -3.65
N ASP A 201 -10.19 32.21 -4.44
CA ASP A 201 -11.47 32.89 -4.27
C ASP A 201 -12.31 32.26 -3.17
N ILE A 202 -12.08 30.96 -2.91
CA ILE A 202 -12.77 30.22 -1.84
C ILE A 202 -12.01 30.31 -0.51
N GLN A 203 -10.67 30.16 -0.52
CA GLN A 203 -9.83 30.06 0.68
C GLN A 203 -8.57 30.93 0.57
N PRO A 204 -8.72 32.26 0.52
CA PRO A 204 -7.60 33.17 0.27
C PRO A 204 -6.49 33.08 1.32
N GLN A 205 -6.83 32.73 2.57
CA GLN A 205 -5.86 32.61 3.66
C GLN A 205 -4.95 31.38 3.57
N GLN A 206 -5.37 30.38 2.79
CA GLN A 206 -4.64 29.13 2.58
C GLN A 206 -3.99 29.08 1.19
N TYR A 207 -4.16 30.15 0.40
CA TYR A 207 -3.61 30.26 -0.93
C TYR A 207 -2.21 30.93 -0.92
N PRO A 208 -1.23 30.42 -1.68
CA PRO A 208 -1.23 29.14 -2.40
C PRO A 208 -0.97 27.96 -1.46
N GLY A 209 -1.66 26.85 -1.70
CA GLY A 209 -1.51 25.62 -0.94
C GLY A 209 -2.11 24.41 -1.64
N MET A 210 -1.76 23.23 -1.16
CA MET A 210 -2.20 21.95 -1.74
C MET A 210 -2.45 20.90 -0.66
N GLY A 211 -3.50 20.11 -0.85
CA GLY A 211 -3.77 18.91 -0.09
C GLY A 211 -3.05 17.71 -0.70
N VAL A 212 -2.40 16.93 0.14
CA VAL A 212 -1.62 15.76 -0.30
C VAL A 212 -2.05 14.51 0.46
N GLU A 213 -2.08 13.38 -0.26
CA GLU A 213 -2.32 12.04 0.27
C GLU A 213 -1.00 11.27 0.31
N PHE A 214 -0.65 10.67 1.45
CA PHE A 214 0.57 9.89 1.62
C PHE A 214 0.56 8.69 0.68
N TYR A 215 1.66 8.49 -0.04
CA TYR A 215 1.77 7.57 -1.14
C TYR A 215 2.86 6.54 -0.88
N LYS A 216 2.50 5.25 -0.88
CA LYS A 216 3.41 4.11 -0.64
C LYS A 216 4.29 4.27 0.63
N ILE A 217 3.69 4.79 1.70
CA ILE A 217 4.34 4.94 3.01
C ILE A 217 4.43 3.58 3.72
N SER A 218 5.52 3.33 4.44
CA SER A 218 5.65 2.10 5.25
C SER A 218 4.75 2.11 6.48
N VAL A 219 4.37 0.93 6.97
CA VAL A 219 3.50 0.77 8.14
C VAL A 219 4.07 1.43 9.38
N SER A 220 5.37 1.28 9.60
CA SER A 220 6.06 1.82 10.77
C SER A 220 5.99 3.36 10.80
N ILE A 221 6.16 4.01 9.65
CA ILE A 221 6.05 5.46 9.52
C ILE A 221 4.59 5.89 9.67
N GLN A 222 3.66 5.23 8.98
CA GLN A 222 2.24 5.60 9.06
C GLN A 222 1.68 5.44 10.48
N ARG A 223 2.05 4.37 11.20
CA ARG A 223 1.66 4.15 12.60
C ARG A 223 2.25 5.24 13.51
N ARG A 224 3.50 5.66 13.29
CA ARG A 224 4.09 6.80 14.03
C ARG A 224 3.28 8.09 13.82
N ILE A 225 2.86 8.38 12.59
CA ILE A 225 2.02 9.55 12.31
C ILE A 225 0.66 9.41 13.00
N VAL A 226 -0.02 8.28 12.85
CA VAL A 226 -1.33 8.03 13.48
C VAL A 226 -1.25 8.19 15.00
N ASN A 227 -0.22 7.62 15.64
CA ASN A 227 0.00 7.77 17.07
C ASN A 227 0.23 9.24 17.49
N PHE A 228 0.95 10.01 16.66
CA PHE A 228 1.11 11.44 16.88
C PHE A 228 -0.24 12.16 16.80
N ILE A 229 -1.06 11.88 15.79
CA ILE A 229 -2.40 12.46 15.65
C ILE A 229 -3.27 12.16 16.86
N GLU A 230 -3.33 10.89 17.29
CA GLU A 230 -4.16 10.47 18.42
C GLU A 230 -3.76 11.17 19.73
N LYS A 231 -2.46 11.37 19.97
CA LYS A 231 -1.95 12.08 21.16
C LYS A 231 -2.20 13.58 21.13
N ASN A 232 -2.32 14.17 19.94
CA ASN A 232 -2.40 15.63 19.75
C ASN A 232 -3.77 16.10 19.24
N THR A 233 -4.74 15.20 19.14
CA THR A 233 -6.13 15.57 18.87
C THR A 233 -6.89 15.67 20.20
N PRO A 234 -7.67 16.73 20.45
CA PRO A 234 -8.46 16.83 21.67
C PRO A 234 -9.40 15.62 21.80
N THR A 235 -9.37 14.92 22.93
CA THR A 235 -10.40 13.92 23.25
C THR A 235 -11.75 14.63 23.26
N ARG A 236 -12.72 14.14 22.47
CA ARG A 236 -14.14 14.52 22.62
C ARG A 236 -14.63 14.06 23.99
N SER A 237 -14.34 14.86 25.02
CA SER A 237 -15.09 14.88 26.26
C SER A 237 -16.00 16.11 26.18
N SER A 238 -17.31 15.87 26.27
CA SER A 238 -18.38 16.87 26.41
C SER A 238 -18.48 17.96 25.32
N GLN A 239 -19.04 17.59 24.16
CA GLN A 239 -19.92 18.52 23.43
C GLN A 239 -21.34 17.97 23.57
N HIS A 240 -22.07 18.47 24.56
CA HIS A 240 -23.52 18.37 24.57
C HIS A 240 -24.02 19.03 23.28
N LEU A 241 -24.64 18.25 22.40
CA LEU A 241 -25.53 18.80 21.38
C LEU A 241 -26.69 19.46 22.12
N PRO A 242 -27.06 20.72 21.81
CA PRO A 242 -28.28 21.29 22.35
C PRO A 242 -29.48 20.44 21.89
N PRO A 243 -30.47 20.19 22.76
CA PRO A 243 -31.69 19.52 22.35
C PRO A 243 -32.38 20.37 21.27
N ILE A 244 -32.89 19.68 20.25
CA ILE A 244 -33.73 20.21 19.17
C ILE A 244 -34.99 20.84 19.77
#